data_AF-A0A0M9DVL3-F1
#
_entry.id   AF-A0A0M9DVL3-F1
#
_cell.length_a   1.000
_cell.length_b   1.000
_cell.length_c   1.000
_cell.angle_alpha   90.00
_cell.angle_beta   90.00
_cell.angle_gamma   90.00
#
_symmetry.space_group_name_H-M   'P 1'
#
loop_
_entity.id
_entity.type
_entity.pdbx_description
1 polymer ?
#
loop_
_entity_poly.entity_id
_entity_poly.type
_entity_poly.pdbx_seq_one_letter_code
_entity_poly.pdbx_strand_id
1 'polypeptide(L)'
;MQIQPFILEKKLHIFDGREPDDWNQKIVLLPENTLFDFSLAELVSFNSLPEKLGVDIFEYLRTYYKNLYSPLKGSDSLSLHYYIRLDKATLHSFLIIVSFGEFQPTRYKVHLEGIWLLAGDR
;
A
#
# COMPACT_ATOMS: atom_id res chain seq x y z
N MET A 1 14.64 5.38 12.33
CA MET A 1 14.06 5.35 10.97
C MET A 1 12.93 6.36 10.92
N GLN A 2 12.93 7.23 9.92
CA GLN A 2 11.91 8.26 9.71
C GLN A 2 11.12 7.94 8.43
N ILE A 3 9.87 8.38 8.37
CA ILE A 3 9.07 8.29 7.14
C ILE A 3 8.54 9.66 6.77
N GLN A 4 8.54 9.96 5.47
CA GLN A 4 8.05 11.23 4.94
C GLN A 4 7.01 10.94 3.86
N PRO A 5 5.84 11.58 3.88
CA PRO A 5 4.85 11.39 2.81
C PRO A 5 5.44 11.85 1.47
N PHE A 6 5.40 10.97 0.47
CA PHE A 6 5.86 11.27 -0.88
C PHE A 6 4.70 11.80 -1.74
N ILE A 7 3.55 11.10 -1.70
CA ILE A 7 2.29 11.52 -2.32
C ILE A 7 1.16 11.30 -1.29
N LEU A 8 0.43 12.38 -0.98
CA LEU A 8 -0.75 12.34 -0.10
C LEU A 8 -2.05 12.75 -0.81
N GLU A 9 -1.98 13.29 -2.03
CA GLU A 9 -3.10 14.14 -2.49
C GLU A 9 -4.29 13.39 -3.10
N LYS A 10 -4.19 12.10 -3.44
CA LYS A 10 -5.37 11.34 -3.91
C LYS A 10 -5.31 9.87 -3.55
N LYS A 11 -6.41 9.38 -2.96
CA LYS A 11 -6.81 7.98 -3.06
C LYS A 11 -7.03 7.70 -4.54
N LEU A 12 -6.13 6.94 -5.14
CA LEU A 12 -6.26 6.55 -6.54
C LEU A 12 -6.97 5.20 -6.58
N HIS A 13 -8.03 5.14 -7.38
CA HIS A 13 -8.60 3.87 -7.78
C HIS A 13 -7.71 3.30 -8.87
N ILE A 14 -7.11 2.13 -8.64
CA ILE A 14 -6.04 1.61 -9.49
C ILE A 14 -6.44 0.34 -10.22
N PHE A 15 -7.28 -0.47 -9.60
CA PHE A 15 -7.75 -1.70 -10.21
C PHE A 15 -9.19 -1.98 -9.78
N ASP A 16 -10.03 -2.29 -10.75
CA ASP A 16 -11.33 -2.94 -10.57
C ASP A 16 -11.44 -4.00 -11.66
N GLY A 17 -11.44 -5.26 -11.23
CA GLY A 17 -11.42 -6.38 -12.16
C GLY A 17 -11.86 -7.66 -11.50
N ARG A 18 -11.76 -8.75 -12.25
CA ARG A 18 -11.90 -10.08 -11.67
C ARG A 18 -10.65 -10.43 -10.88
N GLU A 19 -10.79 -11.41 -10.00
CA GLU A 19 -9.63 -12.10 -9.42
C GLU A 19 -8.66 -12.49 -10.54
N PRO A 20 -7.38 -12.13 -10.47
CA PRO A 20 -6.45 -12.51 -11.52
C PRO A 20 -6.21 -14.02 -11.47
N ASP A 21 -6.22 -14.64 -12.65
CA ASP A 21 -5.86 -16.06 -12.80
C ASP A 21 -4.37 -16.30 -12.45
N ASP A 22 -3.54 -15.25 -12.54
CA ASP A 22 -2.14 -15.23 -12.13
C ASP A 22 -1.87 -14.12 -11.10
N TRP A 23 -1.56 -14.52 -9.87
CA TRP A 23 -1.24 -13.62 -8.76
C TRP A 23 0.06 -12.83 -8.96
N ASN A 24 0.91 -13.22 -9.92
CA ASN A 24 2.12 -12.50 -10.31
C ASN A 24 1.89 -11.47 -11.42
N GLN A 25 0.67 -11.39 -11.97
CA GLN A 25 0.34 -10.37 -12.95
C GLN A 25 0.56 -8.98 -12.35
N LYS A 26 1.33 -8.15 -13.06
CA LYS A 26 1.63 -6.79 -12.61
C LYS A 26 0.39 -5.91 -12.72
N ILE A 27 0.09 -5.25 -11.61
CA ILE A 27 -0.87 -4.16 -11.50
C ILE A 27 -0.10 -2.86 -11.67
N VAL A 28 -0.42 -2.13 -12.74
CA VAL A 28 0.16 -0.81 -13.04
C VAL A 28 -0.51 0.23 -12.16
N LEU A 29 0.29 0.94 -11.37
CA LEU A 29 -0.22 1.91 -10.39
C LEU A 29 -0.30 3.33 -10.93
N LEU A 30 0.76 3.76 -11.59
CA LEU A 30 0.87 5.06 -12.22
C LEU A 30 1.36 4.81 -13.66
N PRO A 31 0.57 5.17 -14.69
CA PRO A 31 0.94 4.90 -16.09
C PRO A 31 2.31 5.44 -16.50
N GLU A 32 2.71 6.58 -15.91
CA GLU A 32 3.97 7.27 -16.18
C GLU A 32 5.12 6.83 -15.25
N ASN A 33 4.84 5.97 -14.26
CA ASN A 33 5.84 5.57 -13.26
C ASN A 33 5.66 4.12 -12.80
N THR A 34 6.44 3.22 -13.40
CA THR A 34 6.44 1.80 -13.09
C THR A 34 7.16 1.45 -11.78
N LEU A 35 7.79 2.43 -11.09
CA LEU A 35 8.51 2.20 -9.83
C LEU A 35 7.59 1.57 -8.78
N PHE A 36 6.33 1.97 -8.79
CA PHE A 36 5.38 1.56 -7.78
C PHE A 36 4.63 0.29 -8.15
N ASP A 37 4.65 -0.16 -9.40
CA ASP A 37 3.93 -1.36 -9.85
C ASP A 37 4.22 -2.58 -8.95
N PHE A 38 3.20 -3.40 -8.78
CA PHE A 38 3.25 -4.58 -7.91
C PHE A 38 2.35 -5.69 -8.42
N SER A 39 2.58 -6.89 -7.93
CA SER A 39 1.68 -8.02 -8.09
C SER A 39 1.00 -8.34 -6.77
N LEU A 40 -0.19 -8.95 -6.82
CA LEU A 40 -0.92 -9.30 -5.59
C LEU A 40 -0.13 -10.26 -4.69
N ALA A 41 0.72 -11.11 -5.26
CA ALA A 41 1.63 -12.00 -4.54
C ALA A 41 2.64 -11.26 -3.63
N GLU A 42 2.91 -9.97 -3.90
CA GLU A 42 3.84 -9.17 -3.11
C GLU A 42 3.18 -8.47 -1.90
N LEU A 43 1.86 -8.52 -1.81
CA LEU A 43 1.12 -7.81 -0.77
C LEU A 43 1.29 -8.49 0.58
N VAL A 44 1.78 -7.71 1.55
CA VAL A 44 1.90 -8.12 2.94
C VAL A 44 0.79 -7.47 3.76
N SER A 45 0.22 -8.18 4.72
CA SER A 45 -0.79 -7.60 5.62
C SER A 45 -0.24 -6.40 6.37
N PHE A 46 -0.99 -5.29 6.39
CA PHE A 46 -0.62 -4.08 7.14
C PHE A 46 -0.39 -4.33 8.64
N ASN A 47 -1.04 -5.34 9.23
CA ASN A 47 -0.86 -5.69 10.64
C ASN A 47 0.54 -6.23 10.96
N SER A 48 1.31 -6.68 9.97
CA SER A 48 2.71 -7.13 10.15
C SER A 48 3.74 -6.00 10.01
N LEU A 49 3.30 -4.78 9.67
CA LEU A 49 4.18 -3.63 9.51
C LEU A 49 5.05 -3.32 10.76
N PRO A 50 4.55 -3.48 12.03
CA PRO A 50 5.38 -3.29 13.21
C PRO A 50 6.65 -4.15 13.24
N GLU A 51 6.57 -5.39 12.72
CA GLU A 51 7.72 -6.31 12.67
C GLU A 51 8.76 -5.84 11.64
N LYS A 52 8.30 -5.16 10.58
CA LYS A 52 9.16 -4.71 9.49
C LYS A 52 9.78 -3.34 9.73
N LEU A 53 8.98 -2.38 10.21
CA LEU A 53 9.38 -0.98 10.32
C LEU A 53 9.37 -0.42 11.75
N GLY A 54 8.93 -1.20 12.73
CA GLY A 54 8.80 -0.79 14.13
C GLY A 54 7.40 -0.28 14.49
N VAL A 55 7.07 -0.38 15.78
CA VAL A 55 5.74 -0.05 16.33
C VAL A 55 5.40 1.43 16.16
N ASP A 56 6.37 2.33 16.30
CA ASP A 56 6.14 3.78 16.22
C ASP A 56 5.63 4.21 14.84
N ILE A 57 6.24 3.67 13.77
CA ILE A 57 5.82 3.93 12.39
C ILE A 57 4.42 3.36 12.14
N PHE A 58 4.14 2.16 12.65
CA PHE A 58 2.82 1.56 12.53
C PHE A 58 1.76 2.41 13.23
N GLU A 59 1.98 2.82 14.48
CA GLU A 59 1.00 3.63 15.21
C GLU A 59 0.79 5.01 14.55
N TYR A 60 1.86 5.63 14.03
CA TYR A 60 1.72 6.85 13.22
C TYR A 60 0.80 6.62 12.01
N LEU A 61 1.08 5.61 11.17
CA LEU A 61 0.27 5.31 9.99
C LEU A 61 -1.16 4.89 10.37
N ARG A 62 -1.31 4.16 11.47
CA ARG A 62 -2.60 3.74 12.00
C ARG A 62 -3.51 4.92 12.28
N THR A 63 -2.99 6.08 12.71
CA THR A 63 -3.83 7.28 12.94
C THR A 63 -4.54 7.77 11.67
N TYR A 64 -4.00 7.53 10.49
CA TYR A 64 -4.62 7.90 9.21
C TYR A 64 -5.79 6.99 8.83
N TYR A 65 -5.78 5.74 9.30
CA TYR A 65 -6.74 4.71 8.93
C TYR A 65 -7.69 4.31 10.06
N LYS A 66 -7.44 4.81 11.27
CA LYS A 66 -8.29 4.56 12.42
C LYS A 66 -9.51 5.48 12.35
N ASN A 67 -10.66 4.91 12.00
CA ASN A 67 -11.95 5.51 12.34
C ASN A 67 -12.40 5.03 13.72
N LEU A 68 -13.13 5.89 14.44
CA LEU A 68 -13.52 5.72 15.85
C LEU A 68 -14.25 4.38 16.15
N TYR A 69 -14.80 3.71 15.13
CA TYR A 69 -15.68 2.55 15.26
C TYR A 69 -15.34 1.37 14.31
N SER A 70 -14.23 1.41 13.56
CA SER A 70 -13.98 0.44 12.48
C SER A 70 -12.60 -0.21 12.59
N PRO A 71 -12.44 -1.50 12.23
CA PRO A 71 -11.12 -2.09 12.02
C PRO A 71 -10.29 -1.27 11.04
N LEU A 72 -8.96 -1.44 11.09
CA LEU A 72 -8.01 -0.81 10.18
C LEU A 72 -8.32 -1.18 8.73
N LYS A 73 -9.08 -0.31 8.07
CA LYS A 73 -9.61 -0.49 6.74
C LYS A 73 -9.26 0.72 5.90
N GLY A 74 -8.94 0.47 4.64
CA GLY A 74 -8.76 1.52 3.66
C GLY A 74 -10.06 1.88 2.99
N SER A 75 -9.95 2.32 1.75
CA SER A 75 -11.05 2.68 0.87
C SER A 75 -11.96 1.48 0.59
N ASP A 76 -13.24 1.74 0.36
CA ASP A 76 -14.30 0.73 0.21
C ASP A 76 -14.38 -0.29 1.36
N SER A 77 -13.88 0.06 2.56
CA SER A 77 -13.82 -0.85 3.71
C SER A 77 -12.98 -2.11 3.46
N LEU A 78 -12.03 -2.05 2.53
CA LEU A 78 -11.12 -3.15 2.18
C LEU A 78 -9.96 -3.25 3.17
N SER A 79 -9.37 -4.44 3.25
CA SER A 79 -8.20 -4.71 4.09
C SER A 79 -6.99 -3.93 3.61
N LEU A 80 -6.18 -3.45 4.55
CA LEU A 80 -4.94 -2.75 4.25
C LEU A 80 -3.79 -3.74 4.05
N HIS A 81 -3.01 -3.50 3.01
CA HIS A 81 -1.81 -4.22 2.65
C HIS A 81 -0.68 -3.23 2.34
N TYR A 82 0.55 -3.71 2.36
CA TYR A 82 1.71 -2.92 1.99
C TYR A 82 2.74 -3.72 1.21
N TYR A 83 3.62 -3.00 0.54
CA TYR A 83 4.88 -3.50 -0.01
C TYR A 83 5.91 -2.36 -0.03
N ILE A 84 7.19 -2.73 -0.22
CA ILE A 84 8.31 -1.78 -0.21
C ILE A 84 9.03 -1.83 -1.56
N ARG A 85 9.41 -0.67 -2.08
CA ARG A 85 10.16 -0.52 -3.33
C ARG A 85 11.44 0.26 -3.09
N LEU A 86 12.54 -0.19 -3.67
CA LEU A 86 13.80 0.56 -3.70
C LEU A 86 13.92 1.22 -5.07
N ASP A 87 14.00 2.55 -5.09
CA ASP A 87 14.46 3.27 -6.27
C ASP A 87 15.98 3.14 -6.35
N LYS A 88 16.45 2.45 -7.40
CA LYS A 88 17.89 2.22 -7.61
C LYS A 88 18.66 3.47 -8.00
N ALA A 89 17.99 4.49 -8.55
CA ALA A 89 18.64 5.72 -8.97
C ALA A 89 18.96 6.61 -7.76
N THR A 90 18.01 6.74 -6.84
CA THR A 90 18.15 7.58 -5.64
C THR A 90 18.59 6.80 -4.39
N LEU A 91 18.57 5.46 -4.45
CA LEU A 91 18.73 4.55 -3.32
C LEU A 91 17.71 4.77 -2.20
N HIS A 92 16.60 5.44 -2.52
CA HIS A 92 15.51 5.67 -1.60
C HIS A 92 14.55 4.48 -1.59
N SER A 93 14.12 4.09 -0.39
CA SER A 93 13.06 3.10 -0.23
C SER A 93 11.73 3.79 -0.04
N PHE A 94 10.68 3.25 -0.66
CA PHE A 94 9.31 3.72 -0.57
C PHE A 94 8.46 2.63 0.05
N LEU A 95 7.66 3.00 1.05
CA LEU A 95 6.55 2.21 1.56
C LEU A 95 5.30 2.60 0.80
N ILE A 96 4.63 1.61 0.23
CA ILE A 96 3.37 1.80 -0.47
C ILE A 96 2.29 1.05 0.30
N ILE A 97 1.21 1.73 0.63
CA ILE A 97 0.04 1.15 1.28
C ILE A 97 -1.09 1.13 0.28
N VAL A 98 -1.72 -0.04 0.14
CA VAL A 98 -2.91 -0.23 -0.67
C VAL A 98 -4.02 -0.82 0.16
N SER A 99 -5.26 -0.57 -0.22
CA SER A 99 -6.39 -1.37 0.22
C SER A 99 -6.77 -2.34 -0.89
N PHE A 100 -6.97 -3.60 -0.53
CA PHE A 100 -7.23 -4.68 -1.47
C PHE A 100 -8.25 -5.66 -0.90
N GLY A 101 -9.12 -6.17 -1.78
CA GLY A 101 -10.01 -7.26 -1.48
C GLY A 101 -11.18 -7.36 -2.44
N GLU A 102 -12.00 -8.38 -2.21
CA GLU A 102 -13.24 -8.60 -2.91
C GLU A 102 -14.31 -7.61 -2.42
N PHE A 103 -14.94 -6.87 -3.34
CA PHE A 103 -15.99 -5.90 -3.01
C PHE A 103 -17.37 -6.32 -3.56
N GLN A 104 -17.38 -7.24 -4.52
CA GLN A 104 -18.54 -7.95 -5.07
C GLN A 104 -18.10 -9.37 -5.43
N PRO A 105 -19.00 -10.36 -5.48
CA PRO A 105 -18.64 -11.73 -5.86
C PRO A 105 -17.77 -11.76 -7.12
N THR A 106 -16.58 -12.33 -7.02
CA THR A 106 -15.56 -12.47 -8.09
C THR A 106 -14.95 -11.16 -8.60
N ARG A 107 -15.22 -10.02 -7.97
CA ARG A 107 -14.65 -8.71 -8.34
C ARG A 107 -13.81 -8.13 -7.22
N TYR A 108 -12.56 -7.85 -7.56
CA TYR A 108 -11.55 -7.34 -6.66
C TYR A 108 -11.24 -5.89 -7.01
N LYS A 109 -10.89 -5.13 -5.97
CA LYS A 109 -10.45 -3.75 -6.09
C LYS A 109 -9.13 -3.51 -5.41
N VAL A 110 -8.34 -2.61 -5.97
CA VAL A 110 -7.15 -2.03 -5.35
C VAL A 110 -7.28 -0.52 -5.34
N HIS A 111 -7.11 0.08 -4.16
CA HIS A 111 -6.89 1.52 -4.03
C HIS A 111 -5.49 1.78 -3.47
N LEU A 112 -4.80 2.79 -4.00
CA LEU A 112 -3.60 3.32 -3.36
C LEU A 112 -4.04 4.24 -2.24
N GLU A 113 -3.60 3.89 -1.03
CA GLU A 113 -3.91 4.64 0.18
C GLU A 113 -2.82 5.66 0.51
N GLY A 114 -1.58 5.40 0.09
CA GLY A 114 -0.50 6.39 0.15
C GLY A 114 0.89 5.82 -0.13
N ILE A 115 1.84 6.73 -0.33
CA ILE A 115 3.25 6.43 -0.54
C ILE A 115 4.08 7.26 0.43
N TRP A 116 4.98 6.60 1.16
CA TRP A 116 5.93 7.23 2.07
C TRP A 116 7.36 6.90 1.65
N LEU A 117 8.20 7.92 1.60
CA LEU A 117 9.64 7.77 1.56
C LEU A 117 10.10 7.25 2.93
N LEU A 118 10.82 6.13 2.95
CA LEU A 118 11.51 5.60 4.11
C LEU A 118 12.90 6.26 4.17
N ALA A 119 13.03 7.27 5.02
CA ALA A 119 14.30 7.94 5.28
C ALA A 119 14.97 7.28 6.49
N GLY A 120 16.08 6.59 6.28
CA GLY A 120 16.81 5.89 7.34
C GLY A 120 18.31 6.13 7.19
N ASP A 121 18.87 6.80 8.19
CA ASP A 121 20.25 7.28 8.31
C ASP A 121 21.28 6.30 7.74
N ARG A 122 21.98 6.72 6.68
CA ARG A 122 23.35 6.28 6.46
C ARG A 122 24.28 7.16 7.27
#